data_AF-A0A533YS49-F1
#
_entry.id   AF-A0A533YS49-F1
#
_cell.length_a   1.000
_cell.length_b   1.000
_cell.length_c   1.000
_cell.angle_alpha   90.00
_cell.angle_beta   90.00
_cell.angle_gamma   90.00
#
_symmetry.space_group_name_H-M   'P 1'
#
loop_
_entity.id
_entity.type
_entity.pdbx_description
1 polymer ?
#
loop_
_entity_poly.entity_id
_entity_poly.type
_entity_poly.pdbx_seq_one_letter_code
_entity_poly.pdbx_strand_id
1 'polypeptide(L)'
;AVPTIAAALDARNLSALKKERVSASLILKGPPSAGGGDSGQKLTDAVRDALYASKICSYAQGLSLLGRASREYSYNLDLAAIGKIWRAGCIIRAKLLNDIMKAFERDRALPNLLVDREFKSEVHQAQGGWRFALRTAIELGVPMPAMGASLAYYDSYRSERLPANLIQAQRDFFGAHTFERADKPGSFHADWVSK
;
A
#
# COMPACT_ATOMS: atom_id res chain seq x y z
N ALA A 1 8.70 -1.25 -2.98
CA ALA A 1 7.76 -0.13 -3.12
C ALA A 1 7.21 0.22 -1.74
N VAL A 2 7.07 1.51 -1.42
CA VAL A 2 6.53 2.01 -0.13
C VAL A 2 5.40 3.03 -0.35
N PRO A 3 4.35 2.66 -1.12
CA PRO A 3 3.36 3.62 -1.60
C PRO A 3 2.56 4.32 -0.49
N THR A 4 2.37 3.68 0.67
CA THR A 4 1.64 4.30 1.79
C THR A 4 2.41 5.49 2.38
N ILE A 5 3.73 5.37 2.51
CA ILE A 5 4.60 6.45 3.02
C ILE A 5 4.71 7.57 1.96
N ALA A 6 4.82 7.22 0.68
CA ALA A 6 4.82 8.19 -0.41
C ALA A 6 3.52 9.01 -0.44
N ALA A 7 2.36 8.34 -0.37
CA ALA A 7 1.05 9.01 -0.30
C ALA A 7 0.91 9.93 0.93
N ALA A 8 1.56 9.59 2.05
CA ALA A 8 1.60 10.46 3.23
C ALA A 8 2.44 11.74 2.99
N LEU A 9 3.51 11.65 2.20
CA LEU A 9 4.30 12.82 1.79
C LEU A 9 3.50 13.70 0.82
N ASP A 10 2.86 13.10 -0.18
CA ASP A 10 2.02 13.82 -1.14
C ASP A 10 0.89 14.58 -0.45
N ALA A 11 0.26 13.95 0.55
CA ALA A 11 -0.77 14.60 1.36
C ALA A 11 -0.25 15.84 2.09
N ARG A 12 0.99 15.82 2.61
CA ARG A 12 1.62 17.00 3.23
C ARG A 12 1.87 18.09 2.20
N ASN A 13 2.45 17.74 1.06
CA ASN A 13 2.77 18.69 -0.01
C ASN A 13 1.50 19.38 -0.52
N LEU A 14 0.43 18.61 -0.80
CA LEU A 14 -0.86 19.15 -1.20
C LEU A 14 -1.50 20.01 -0.11
N SER A 15 -1.34 19.64 1.16
CA SER A 15 -1.89 20.44 2.26
C SER A 15 -1.27 21.85 2.32
N ALA A 16 0.01 21.99 1.98
CA ALA A 16 0.74 23.27 1.98
C ALA A 16 0.23 24.25 0.91
N LEU A 17 -0.38 23.75 -0.17
CA LEU A 17 -0.98 24.53 -1.26
C LEU A 17 -2.34 25.13 -0.86
N LYS A 18 -2.49 25.68 0.35
CA LYS A 18 -3.78 26.12 0.90
C LYS A 18 -4.47 27.18 0.04
N LYS A 19 -3.74 28.22 -0.41
CA LYS A 19 -4.32 29.30 -1.23
C LYS A 19 -4.86 28.75 -2.55
N GLU A 20 -4.04 27.94 -3.23
CA GLU A 20 -4.42 27.30 -4.49
C GLU A 20 -5.64 26.38 -4.33
N ARG A 21 -5.67 25.53 -3.28
CA ARG A 21 -6.82 24.66 -3.01
C ARG A 21 -8.11 25.44 -2.72
N VAL A 22 -8.02 26.57 -2.03
CA VAL A 22 -9.18 27.45 -1.80
C VAL A 22 -9.68 28.01 -3.13
N SER A 23 -8.79 28.54 -3.97
CA SER A 23 -9.17 29.03 -5.31
C SER A 23 -9.77 27.91 -6.17
N ALA A 24 -9.14 26.73 -6.20
CA ALA A 24 -9.61 25.57 -6.96
C ALA A 24 -11.01 25.11 -6.50
N SER A 25 -11.33 25.20 -5.21
CA SER A 25 -12.64 24.77 -4.66
C SER A 25 -13.83 25.59 -5.18
N LEU A 26 -13.58 26.80 -5.69
CA LEU A 26 -14.62 27.62 -6.32
C LEU A 26 -14.98 27.12 -7.72
N ILE A 27 -14.02 26.52 -8.42
CA ILE A 27 -14.10 26.10 -9.82
C ILE A 27 -14.45 24.62 -9.93
N LEU A 28 -13.72 23.76 -9.21
CA LEU A 28 -13.87 22.31 -9.26
C LEU A 28 -15.02 21.88 -8.33
N LYS A 29 -15.92 21.03 -8.84
CA LYS A 29 -17.03 20.49 -8.07
C LYS A 29 -16.78 19.01 -7.77
N GLY A 30 -17.04 18.62 -6.52
CA GLY A 30 -17.08 17.22 -6.11
C GLY A 30 -18.43 16.58 -6.46
N PRO A 31 -18.59 15.28 -6.17
CA PRO A 31 -19.90 14.65 -6.22
C PRO A 31 -20.90 15.41 -5.33
N PRO A 32 -22.20 15.39 -5.66
CA PRO A 32 -23.22 16.00 -4.82
C PRO A 32 -23.12 15.43 -3.41
N SER A 33 -23.23 16.28 -2.38
CA SER A 33 -23.24 15.80 -1.00
C SER A 33 -24.38 14.81 -0.85
N ALA A 34 -24.07 13.52 -0.69
CA ALA A 34 -25.09 12.54 -0.34
C ALA A 34 -25.59 12.90 1.05
N GLY A 35 -26.70 13.64 1.11
CA GLY A 35 -27.42 13.82 2.35
C GLY A 35 -27.84 12.45 2.84
N GLY A 36 -27.29 12.02 3.99
CA GLY A 36 -27.73 10.80 4.67
C GLY A 36 -26.98 9.51 4.32
N GLY A 37 -25.66 9.56 4.10
CA GLY A 37 -24.84 8.35 4.20
C GLY A 37 -24.90 7.79 5.63
N ASP A 38 -24.94 6.45 5.78
CA ASP A 38 -24.99 5.72 7.05
C ASP A 38 -23.91 6.23 8.01
N SER A 39 -24.27 7.20 8.86
CA SER A 39 -23.46 7.74 9.97
C SER A 39 -23.50 6.81 11.19
N GLY A 40 -23.86 5.55 10.96
CA GLY A 40 -23.98 4.53 11.98
C GLY A 40 -22.68 3.78 12.27
N GLN A 41 -22.78 2.91 13.28
CA GLN A 41 -21.71 2.07 13.80
C GLN A 41 -20.93 1.33 12.70
N LYS A 42 -21.62 0.92 11.62
CA LYS A 42 -21.03 0.21 10.48
C LYS A 42 -19.91 0.98 9.79
N LEU A 43 -20.10 2.28 9.53
CA LEU A 43 -19.06 3.10 8.90
C LEU A 43 -17.88 3.32 9.86
N THR A 44 -18.15 3.52 11.15
CA THR A 44 -17.10 3.62 12.17
C THR A 44 -16.24 2.36 12.24
N ASP A 45 -16.87 1.18 12.23
CA ASP A 45 -16.16 -0.10 12.26
C ASP A 45 -15.38 -0.31 10.97
N ALA A 46 -15.95 0.02 9.82
CA ALA A 46 -15.25 -0.04 8.53
C ALA A 46 -14.02 0.88 8.46
N VAL A 47 -14.11 2.10 8.99
CA VAL A 47 -12.97 3.03 9.08
C VAL A 47 -11.92 2.49 10.06
N ARG A 48 -12.32 1.84 11.15
CA ARG A 48 -11.40 1.17 12.09
C ARG A 48 -10.62 0.05 11.37
N ASP A 49 -11.32 -0.80 10.63
CA ASP A 49 -10.71 -1.86 9.83
C ASP A 49 -9.76 -1.29 8.77
N ALA A 50 -10.19 -0.26 8.06
CA ALA A 50 -9.40 0.42 7.04
C ALA A 50 -8.09 0.99 7.61
N LEU A 51 -8.17 1.69 8.74
CA LEU A 51 -7.01 2.24 9.42
C LEU A 51 -6.06 1.13 9.89
N TYR A 52 -6.59 0.08 10.49
CA TYR A 52 -5.80 -1.03 11.02
C TYR A 52 -5.05 -1.78 9.92
N ALA A 53 -5.76 -2.20 8.87
CA ALA A 53 -5.16 -2.92 7.73
C ALA A 53 -4.15 -2.03 6.97
N SER A 54 -4.46 -0.74 6.79
CA SER A 54 -3.53 0.21 6.16
C SER A 54 -2.26 0.39 6.99
N LYS A 55 -2.38 0.42 8.32
CA LYS A 55 -1.24 0.51 9.24
C LYS A 55 -0.34 -0.74 9.13
N ILE A 56 -0.92 -1.93 9.08
CA ILE A 56 -0.17 -3.19 8.85
C ILE A 56 0.59 -3.12 7.51
N CYS A 57 -0.08 -2.68 6.43
CA CYS A 57 0.57 -2.52 5.12
C CYS A 57 1.73 -1.52 5.15
N SER A 58 1.58 -0.40 5.86
CA SER A 58 2.65 0.59 6.03
C SER A 58 3.88 0.01 6.73
N TYR A 59 3.68 -0.75 7.82
CA TYR A 59 4.76 -1.46 8.49
C TYR A 59 5.38 -2.55 7.61
N ALA A 60 4.57 -3.33 6.91
CA ALA A 60 5.04 -4.35 5.97
C ALA A 60 5.96 -3.77 4.89
N GLN A 61 5.56 -2.63 4.32
CA GLN A 61 6.35 -1.88 3.34
C GLN A 61 7.68 -1.38 3.93
N GLY A 62 7.65 -0.76 5.10
CA GLY A 62 8.85 -0.24 5.77
C GLY A 62 9.84 -1.34 6.17
N LEU A 63 9.35 -2.44 6.74
CA LEU A 63 10.19 -3.57 7.15
C LEU A 63 10.76 -4.31 5.92
N SER A 64 9.99 -4.43 4.84
CA SER A 64 10.50 -4.97 3.57
C SER A 64 11.58 -4.08 2.95
N LEU A 65 11.45 -2.75 3.08
CA LEU A 65 12.48 -1.79 2.66
C LEU A 65 13.76 -1.98 3.49
N LEU A 66 13.66 -2.07 4.82
CA LEU A 66 14.81 -2.34 5.69
C LEU A 66 15.48 -3.68 5.37
N GLY A 67 14.70 -4.73 5.14
CA GLY A 67 15.22 -6.04 4.75
C GLY A 67 15.97 -6.02 3.42
N ARG A 68 15.48 -5.25 2.43
CA ARG A 68 16.20 -5.03 1.16
C ARG A 68 17.50 -4.24 1.37
N ALA A 69 17.44 -3.15 2.12
CA ALA A 69 18.61 -2.34 2.45
C ALA A 69 19.68 -3.16 3.19
N SER A 70 19.27 -4.03 4.12
CA SER A 70 20.19 -4.90 4.83
C SER A 70 20.94 -5.86 3.91
N ARG A 71 20.30 -6.36 2.83
CA ARG A 71 20.96 -7.23 1.85
C ARG A 71 21.88 -6.43 0.92
N GLU A 72 21.40 -5.30 0.41
CA GLU A 72 22.16 -4.42 -0.47
C GLU A 72 23.44 -3.90 0.20
N TYR A 73 23.32 -3.42 1.45
CA TYR A 73 24.40 -2.78 2.17
C TYR A 73 25.10 -3.70 3.18
N SER A 74 24.77 -4.99 3.21
CA SER A 74 25.36 -5.98 4.12
C SER A 74 25.31 -5.60 5.61
N TYR A 75 24.26 -4.89 6.05
CA TYR A 75 24.13 -4.43 7.43
C TYR A 75 23.77 -5.52 8.45
N ASN A 76 23.31 -6.69 7.97
CA ASN A 76 22.84 -7.78 8.83
C ASN A 76 21.81 -7.32 9.90
N LEU A 77 20.81 -6.54 9.48
CA LEU A 77 19.79 -5.99 10.37
C LEU A 77 18.94 -7.10 10.99
N ASP A 78 18.79 -7.08 12.32
CA ASP A 78 17.83 -7.90 13.03
C ASP A 78 16.47 -7.17 13.10
N LEU A 79 15.53 -7.57 12.23
CA LEU A 79 14.19 -6.97 12.16
C LEU A 79 13.36 -7.20 13.43
N ALA A 80 13.58 -8.29 14.16
CA ALA A 80 12.94 -8.52 15.45
C ALA A 80 13.47 -7.55 16.51
N ALA A 81 14.80 -7.33 16.54
CA ALA A 81 15.41 -6.35 17.42
C ALA A 81 14.95 -4.92 17.10
N ILE A 82 14.81 -4.56 15.82
CA ILE A 82 14.25 -3.27 15.39
C ILE A 82 12.81 -3.12 15.89
N GLY A 83 11.96 -4.14 15.66
CA GLY A 83 10.60 -4.15 16.19
C GLY A 83 10.57 -3.97 17.71
N LYS A 84 11.51 -4.59 18.44
CA LYS A 84 11.63 -4.49 19.89
C LYS A 84 11.94 -3.06 20.35
N ILE A 85 12.93 -2.40 19.77
CA ILE A 85 13.33 -1.05 20.20
C ILE A 85 12.27 0.02 19.87
N TRP A 86 11.44 -0.20 18.85
CA TRP A 86 10.35 0.71 18.51
C TRP A 86 9.16 0.65 19.48
N ARG A 87 9.06 -0.37 20.35
CA ARG A 87 7.94 -0.54 21.28
C ARG A 87 7.84 0.57 22.33
N ALA A 88 8.93 1.25 22.64
CA ALA A 88 8.98 2.29 23.67
C ALA A 88 9.87 3.46 23.24
N GLY A 89 9.67 4.63 23.85
CA GLY A 89 10.46 5.84 23.62
C GLY A 89 10.17 6.58 22.31
N CYS A 90 9.94 5.87 21.20
CA CYS A 90 9.71 6.50 19.90
C CYS A 90 8.26 6.98 19.68
N ILE A 91 8.06 7.81 18.65
CA ILE A 91 6.74 8.37 18.27
C ILE A 91 5.76 7.29 17.81
N ILE A 92 6.24 6.24 17.14
CA ILE A 92 5.38 5.22 16.52
C ILE A 92 4.99 4.08 17.48
N ARG A 93 5.36 4.18 18.76
CA ARG A 93 5.09 3.15 19.79
C ARG A 93 3.62 2.73 19.81
N ALA A 94 3.36 1.44 19.82
CA ALA A 94 2.02 0.86 19.82
C ALA A 94 2.04 -0.62 20.24
N LYS A 95 0.91 -1.15 20.73
CA LYS A 95 0.76 -2.59 21.03
C LYS A 95 1.10 -3.47 19.81
N LEU A 96 0.73 -3.02 18.60
CA LEU A 96 1.05 -3.65 17.31
C LEU A 96 2.53 -4.01 17.14
N LEU A 97 3.46 -3.21 17.69
CA LEU A 97 4.90 -3.47 17.57
C LEU A 97 5.35 -4.69 18.36
N ASN A 98 4.62 -5.10 19.40
CA ASN A 98 4.85 -6.37 20.07
C ASN A 98 4.59 -7.54 19.11
N ASP A 99 3.54 -7.44 18.31
CA ASP A 99 3.11 -8.51 17.40
C ASP A 99 4.01 -8.55 16.16
N ILE A 100 4.46 -7.39 15.67
CA ILE A 100 5.50 -7.30 14.63
C ILE A 100 6.80 -7.95 15.10
N MET A 101 7.27 -7.63 16.30
CA MET A 101 8.46 -8.25 16.88
C MET A 101 8.31 -9.78 16.94
N LYS A 102 7.19 -10.28 17.46
CA LYS A 102 6.91 -11.72 17.53
C LYS A 102 6.88 -12.38 16.15
N ALA A 103 6.35 -11.72 15.12
CA ALA A 103 6.36 -12.25 13.75
C ALA A 103 7.78 -12.53 13.24
N PHE A 104 8.71 -11.59 13.46
CA PHE A 104 10.12 -11.76 13.07
C PHE A 104 10.94 -12.63 14.03
N GLU A 105 10.52 -12.80 15.30
CA GLU A 105 11.09 -13.82 16.20
C GLU A 105 10.71 -15.23 15.76
N ARG A 106 9.48 -15.43 15.27
CA ARG A 106 9.01 -16.71 14.74
C ARG A 106 9.70 -17.09 13.44
N ASP A 107 9.83 -16.13 12.53
CA ASP A 107 10.49 -16.32 11.25
C ASP A 107 11.41 -15.12 10.94
N ARG A 108 12.71 -15.32 11.15
CA ARG A 108 13.73 -14.30 10.84
C ARG A 108 13.91 -14.06 9.35
N ALA A 109 13.49 -15.00 8.50
CA ALA A 109 13.56 -14.91 7.05
C ALA A 109 12.24 -14.43 6.42
N LEU A 110 11.26 -14.00 7.25
CA LEU A 110 9.94 -13.59 6.80
C LEU A 110 10.05 -12.55 5.67
N PRO A 111 9.60 -12.86 4.44
CA PRO A 111 9.81 -11.98 3.29
C PRO A 111 8.96 -10.71 3.38
N ASN A 112 7.82 -10.80 4.07
CA ASN A 112 6.88 -9.71 4.26
C ASN A 112 5.98 -9.95 5.48
N LEU A 113 5.66 -8.89 6.22
CA LEU A 113 4.77 -8.99 7.38
C LEU A 113 3.38 -9.54 7.03
N LEU A 114 2.88 -9.26 5.81
CA LEU A 114 1.56 -9.71 5.36
C LEU A 114 1.42 -11.22 5.20
N VAL A 115 2.53 -11.96 5.13
CA VAL A 115 2.49 -13.43 5.04
C VAL A 115 2.71 -14.13 6.38
N ASP A 116 2.92 -13.37 7.46
CA ASP A 116 2.87 -13.93 8.82
C ASP A 116 1.45 -14.43 9.14
N ARG A 117 1.35 -15.53 9.90
CA ARG A 117 0.08 -16.21 10.19
C ARG A 117 -0.96 -15.33 10.90
N GLU A 118 -0.52 -14.46 11.83
CA GLU A 118 -1.40 -13.61 12.63
C GLU A 118 -1.84 -12.41 11.79
N PHE A 119 -0.89 -11.71 11.18
CA PHE A 119 -1.16 -10.55 10.33
C PHE A 119 -1.98 -10.90 9.08
N LYS A 120 -1.74 -12.06 8.46
CA LYS A 120 -2.58 -12.56 7.36
C LYS A 120 -4.04 -12.67 7.78
N SER A 121 -4.30 -13.28 8.94
CA SER A 121 -5.65 -13.47 9.46
C SER A 121 -6.34 -12.13 9.75
N GLU A 122 -5.62 -11.21 10.39
CA GLU A 122 -6.13 -9.88 10.73
C GLU A 122 -6.47 -9.05 9.49
N VAL A 123 -5.58 -9.01 8.49
CA VAL A 123 -5.84 -8.29 7.23
C VAL A 123 -6.99 -8.95 6.46
N HIS A 124 -7.07 -10.29 6.45
CA HIS A 124 -8.19 -11.01 5.85
C HIS A 124 -9.54 -10.65 6.47
N GLN A 125 -9.60 -10.48 7.80
CA GLN A 125 -10.82 -10.09 8.51
C GLN A 125 -11.17 -8.62 8.23
N ALA A 126 -10.18 -7.73 8.25
CA ALA A 126 -10.39 -6.30 8.08
C ALA A 126 -10.68 -5.87 6.62
N GLN A 127 -10.30 -6.65 5.60
CA GLN A 127 -10.38 -6.20 4.21
C GLN A 127 -11.81 -5.84 3.75
N GLY A 128 -12.85 -6.45 4.33
CA GLY A 128 -14.24 -6.14 4.03
C GLY A 128 -14.60 -4.71 4.42
N GLY A 129 -14.38 -4.36 5.70
CA GLY A 129 -14.56 -3.00 6.22
C GLY A 129 -13.65 -1.99 5.52
N TRP A 130 -12.40 -2.40 5.25
CA TRP A 130 -11.44 -1.56 4.53
C TRP A 130 -11.93 -1.12 3.14
N ARG A 131 -12.43 -2.06 2.35
CA ARG A 131 -13.00 -1.77 1.02
C ARG A 131 -14.27 -0.94 1.12
N PHE A 132 -15.13 -1.24 2.10
CA PHE A 132 -16.35 -0.46 2.34
C PHE A 132 -16.03 1.01 2.61
N ALA A 133 -15.10 1.28 3.54
CA ALA A 133 -14.70 2.65 3.88
C ALA A 133 -14.13 3.40 2.68
N LEU A 134 -13.26 2.76 1.88
CA LEU A 134 -12.69 3.40 0.68
C LEU A 134 -13.74 3.66 -0.40
N ARG A 135 -14.64 2.71 -0.67
CA ARG A 135 -15.74 2.93 -1.62
C ARG A 135 -16.60 4.11 -1.19
N THR A 136 -17.02 4.15 0.07
CA THR A 136 -17.82 5.25 0.61
C THR A 136 -17.08 6.58 0.50
N ALA A 137 -15.78 6.62 0.82
CA ALA A 137 -15.00 7.84 0.68
C ALA A 137 -14.89 8.32 -0.78
N ILE A 138 -14.71 7.40 -1.73
CA ILE A 138 -14.70 7.72 -3.16
C ILE A 138 -16.05 8.28 -3.61
N GLU A 139 -17.15 7.63 -3.26
CA GLU A 139 -18.52 8.06 -3.58
C GLU A 139 -18.83 9.45 -3.02
N LEU A 140 -18.33 9.76 -1.81
CA LEU A 140 -18.51 11.05 -1.14
C LEU A 140 -17.47 12.11 -1.53
N GLY A 141 -16.48 11.78 -2.37
CA GLY A 141 -15.41 12.71 -2.74
C GLY A 141 -14.45 13.06 -1.59
N VAL A 142 -14.29 12.17 -0.60
CA VAL A 142 -13.36 12.34 0.53
C VAL A 142 -12.01 11.70 0.19
N PRO A 143 -10.90 12.47 0.19
CA PRO A 143 -9.59 11.93 -0.16
C PRO A 143 -9.03 11.04 0.96
N MET A 144 -8.70 9.79 0.63
CA MET A 144 -8.05 8.82 1.52
C MET A 144 -6.75 8.25 0.92
N PRO A 145 -5.77 9.09 0.53
CA PRO A 145 -4.64 8.67 -0.31
C PRO A 145 -3.80 7.54 0.31
N ALA A 146 -3.47 7.63 1.60
CA ALA A 146 -2.66 6.62 2.27
C ALA A 146 -3.40 5.27 2.43
N MET A 147 -4.71 5.28 2.70
CA MET A 147 -5.49 4.05 2.81
C MET A 147 -5.73 3.41 1.43
N GLY A 148 -6.00 4.23 0.41
CA GLY A 148 -6.13 3.76 -0.97
C GLY A 148 -4.83 3.15 -1.50
N ALA A 149 -3.69 3.82 -1.28
CA ALA A 149 -2.37 3.31 -1.63
C ALA A 149 -2.03 2.00 -0.90
N SER A 150 -2.44 1.87 0.36
CA SER A 150 -2.27 0.65 1.15
C SER A 150 -3.10 -0.51 0.58
N LEU A 151 -4.34 -0.27 0.15
CA LEU A 151 -5.19 -1.32 -0.43
C LEU A 151 -4.65 -1.74 -1.80
N ALA A 152 -4.25 -0.78 -2.64
CA ALA A 152 -3.62 -1.06 -3.91
C ALA A 152 -2.34 -1.89 -3.75
N TYR A 153 -1.52 -1.59 -2.74
CA TYR A 153 -0.35 -2.40 -2.38
C TYR A 153 -0.74 -3.83 -1.99
N TYR A 154 -1.73 -4.00 -1.12
CA TYR A 154 -2.20 -5.32 -0.69
C TYR A 154 -2.71 -6.16 -1.87
N ASP A 155 -3.58 -5.58 -2.70
CA ASP A 155 -4.14 -6.25 -3.88
C ASP A 155 -3.08 -6.57 -4.93
N SER A 156 -2.10 -5.68 -5.13
CA SER A 156 -0.98 -5.95 -6.04
C SER A 156 -0.08 -7.06 -5.50
N TYR A 157 0.22 -7.05 -4.21
CA TYR A 157 1.15 -8.00 -3.59
C TYR A 157 0.62 -9.43 -3.56
N ARG A 158 -0.70 -9.60 -3.44
CA ARG A 158 -1.35 -10.93 -3.46
C ARG A 158 -1.71 -11.44 -4.86
N SER A 159 -1.44 -10.67 -5.91
CA SER A 159 -1.79 -11.03 -7.28
C SER A 159 -0.63 -11.75 -7.96
N GLU A 160 -0.85 -12.99 -8.40
CA GLU A 160 0.15 -13.76 -9.16
C GLU A 160 0.50 -13.08 -10.49
N ARG A 161 -0.52 -12.55 -11.18
CA ARG A 161 -0.36 -11.85 -12.46
C ARG A 161 -0.84 -10.41 -12.31
N LEU A 162 0.08 -9.47 -12.54
CA LEU A 162 -0.21 -8.04 -12.64
C LEU A 162 -0.36 -7.64 -14.12
N PRO A 163 -1.06 -6.53 -14.41
CA PRO A 163 -1.20 -6.01 -15.77
C PRO A 163 0.10 -5.44 -16.37
N ALA A 164 1.26 -5.76 -15.78
CA ALA A 164 2.58 -5.34 -16.25
C ALA A 164 2.97 -5.96 -17.61
N ASN A 165 2.26 -7.02 -18.05
CA ASN A 165 2.38 -7.54 -19.40
C ASN A 165 2.02 -6.49 -20.47
N LEU A 166 0.99 -5.67 -20.23
CA LEU A 166 0.63 -4.59 -21.16
C LEU A 166 1.68 -3.46 -21.14
N ILE A 167 2.24 -3.15 -19.97
CA ILE A 167 3.34 -2.18 -19.85
C ILE A 167 4.55 -2.65 -20.68
N GLN A 168 4.91 -3.93 -20.57
CA GLN A 168 5.98 -4.51 -21.36
C GLN A 168 5.69 -4.45 -22.87
N ALA A 169 4.46 -4.77 -23.29
CA ALA A 169 4.04 -4.64 -24.68
C ALA A 169 4.14 -3.18 -25.18
N GLN A 170 3.70 -2.20 -24.39
CA GLN A 170 3.81 -0.79 -24.73
C GLN A 170 5.26 -0.35 -24.90
N ARG A 171 6.15 -0.73 -23.96
CA ARG A 171 7.58 -0.42 -24.02
C ARG A 171 8.25 -1.01 -25.26
N ASP A 172 7.90 -2.24 -25.61
CA ASP A 172 8.42 -2.86 -26.83
C ASP A 172 7.88 -2.16 -28.09
N PHE A 173 6.59 -1.79 -28.09
CA PHE A 173 5.94 -1.09 -29.19
C PHE A 173 6.64 0.21 -29.58
N PHE A 174 6.82 1.14 -28.64
CA PHE A 174 7.35 2.48 -28.97
C PHE A 174 8.87 2.57 -28.93
N GLY A 175 9.56 1.59 -28.34
CA GLY A 175 10.97 1.72 -28.00
C GLY A 175 11.82 0.46 -28.19
N ALA A 176 11.27 -0.61 -28.79
CA ALA A 176 11.96 -1.88 -29.00
C ALA A 176 12.67 -2.41 -27.73
N HIS A 177 12.08 -2.16 -26.57
CA HIS A 177 12.66 -2.50 -25.27
C HIS A 177 12.66 -4.00 -24.96
N THR A 178 12.07 -4.83 -25.83
CA THR A 178 11.87 -6.26 -25.65
C THR A 178 10.99 -6.61 -24.44
N PHE A 179 10.55 -7.86 -24.38
CA PHE A 179 9.82 -8.43 -23.26
C PHE A 179 10.15 -9.90 -23.05
N GLU A 180 9.90 -10.41 -21.85
CA GLU A 180 10.00 -11.83 -21.51
C GLU A 180 8.63 -12.51 -21.65
N ARG A 181 8.63 -13.83 -21.81
CA ARG A 181 7.41 -14.62 -21.95
C ARG A 181 7.28 -15.66 -20.84
N ALA A 182 6.06 -16.01 -20.50
CA ALA A 182 5.77 -17.02 -19.48
C ALA A 182 5.99 -18.46 -19.97
N ASP A 183 5.93 -18.70 -21.28
CA ASP A 183 6.03 -20.04 -21.87
C ASP A 183 7.45 -20.46 -22.26
N LYS A 184 8.39 -19.51 -22.35
CA LYS A 184 9.79 -19.80 -22.69
C LYS A 184 10.76 -18.72 -22.22
N PRO A 185 11.98 -19.10 -21.81
CA PRO A 185 13.01 -18.15 -21.43
C PRO A 185 13.53 -17.37 -22.65
N GLY A 186 13.93 -16.12 -22.42
CA GLY A 186 14.53 -15.27 -23.44
C GLY A 186 13.94 -13.86 -23.48
N SER A 187 14.56 -13.01 -24.30
CA SER A 187 14.12 -11.66 -24.62
C SER A 187 13.54 -11.65 -26.04
N PHE A 188 12.33 -11.11 -26.18
CA PHE A 188 11.56 -11.12 -27.42
C PHE A 188 11.23 -9.68 -27.82
N HIS A 189 11.35 -9.39 -29.10
CA HIS A 189 10.80 -8.19 -29.74
C HIS A 189 9.68 -8.62 -30.67
N ALA A 190 8.56 -7.91 -30.67
CA ALA A 190 7.50 -8.10 -31.65
C ALA A 190 7.55 -6.97 -32.68
N ASP A 191 7.31 -7.31 -33.95
CA ASP A 191 6.99 -6.30 -34.95
C ASP A 191 5.50 -5.96 -34.80
N TRP A 192 5.23 -4.77 -34.27
CA TRP A 192 3.88 -4.34 -33.90
C TRP A 192 3.13 -3.64 -35.03
N VAL A 193 3.84 -3.19 -36.06
CA VAL A 193 3.30 -2.29 -37.10
C VAL A 193 3.15 -3.03 -38.42
N SER A 194 3.98 -4.04 -38.70
CA SER A 194 3.79 -4.85 -39.89
C SER A 194 2.59 -5.80 -39.75
N LYS A 195 1.81 -5.90 -40.83
CA LYS A 195 0.74 -6.87 -41.04
C LYS A 195 1.04 -7.66 -42.30
#